data_AF-A0A1Y4VHS3-F1
#
_entry.id   AF-A0A1Y4VHS3-F1
#
_cell.length_a   1.000
_cell.length_b   1.000
_cell.length_c   1.000
_cell.angle_alpha   90.00
_cell.angle_beta   90.00
_cell.angle_gamma   90.00
#
_symmetry.space_group_name_H-M   'P 1'
#
loop_
_entity.id
_entity.type
_entity.pdbx_description
1 polymer ?
#
loop_
_entity_poly.entity_id
_entity_poly.type
_entity_poly.pdbx_seq_one_letter_code
_entity_poly.pdbx_strand_id
1 'polypeptide(L)'
;MNKICKEYIKKVKILFPIMGKDEKNYINKLKLNLEDNFNHVTSLNELYMSVGTPEDTVNLYFVYADTDYIITRIRKSKFIKYCISVISLVLIITLLLFSIYAYEAHKTFKEEQVIYEETILE
;
A
#
# COMPACT_ATOMS: atom_id res chain seq x y z
N MET A 1 11.93 15.27 -17.23
CA MET A 1 12.67 15.00 -15.98
C MET A 1 13.93 14.18 -16.22
N ASN A 2 15.08 14.77 -15.90
CA ASN A 2 16.41 14.15 -15.98
C ASN A 2 16.52 12.91 -15.06
N LYS A 3 17.38 11.95 -15.40
CA LYS A 3 17.67 10.74 -14.60
C LYS A 3 18.12 11.10 -13.18
N ILE A 4 18.91 12.16 -13.04
CA ILE A 4 19.42 12.65 -11.75
C ILE A 4 18.27 13.12 -10.83
N CYS A 5 17.32 13.90 -11.37
CA CYS A 5 16.13 14.35 -10.64
C CYS A 5 15.22 13.18 -10.24
N LYS A 6 15.12 12.15 -11.09
CA LYS A 6 14.38 10.91 -10.77
C LYS A 6 15.00 10.17 -9.58
N GLU A 7 16.32 10.04 -9.55
CA GLU A 7 17.01 9.39 -8.43
C GLU A 7 16.89 10.18 -7.13
N TYR A 8 16.97 11.51 -7.19
CA TYR A 8 16.74 12.39 -6.04
C TYR A 8 15.35 12.16 -5.43
N ILE A 9 14.28 12.26 -6.24
CA ILE A 9 12.91 12.05 -5.78
C ILE A 9 12.73 10.62 -5.23
N LYS A 10 13.39 9.62 -5.83
CA LYS A 10 13.33 8.24 -5.34
C LYS A 10 13.94 8.13 -3.94
N LYS A 11 15.10 8.75 -3.69
CA LYS A 11 15.73 8.80 -2.36
C LYS A 11 14.82 9.50 -1.33
N VAL A 12 14.29 10.68 -1.68
CA VAL A 12 13.33 11.43 -0.84
C VAL A 12 12.12 10.55 -0.48
N LYS A 13 11.54 9.83 -1.45
CA LYS A 13 10.40 8.93 -1.22
C LYS A 13 10.68 7.82 -0.21
N ILE A 14 11.89 7.27 -0.20
CA ILE A 14 12.29 6.16 0.68
C ILE A 14 12.44 6.63 2.14
N LEU A 15 12.86 7.88 2.33
CA LEU A 15 13.04 8.48 3.65
C LEU A 15 11.70 8.75 4.36
N PHE A 16 10.59 8.82 3.62
CA PHE A 16 9.27 8.97 4.22
C PHE A 16 8.75 7.64 4.78
N PRO A 17 8.45 7.54 6.09
CA PRO A 17 7.90 6.33 6.68
C PRO A 17 6.48 6.03 6.18
N ILE A 18 5.73 7.07 5.74
CA ILE A 18 4.35 6.98 5.27
C ILE A 18 4.15 7.94 4.10
N MET A 19 3.56 7.43 3.02
CA MET A 19 3.25 8.19 1.80
C MET A 19 1.76 8.55 1.77
N GLY A 20 1.34 9.48 2.63
CA GLY A 20 -0.04 9.97 2.72
C GLY A 20 -0.36 11.03 1.66
N LYS A 21 -1.50 11.72 1.81
CA LYS A 21 -1.95 12.73 0.83
C LYS A 21 -1.01 13.94 0.79
N ASP A 22 -0.55 14.41 1.95
CA ASP A 22 0.27 15.62 2.02
C ASP A 22 1.72 15.34 1.65
N GLU A 23 2.26 14.17 1.99
CA GLU A 23 3.60 13.77 1.55
C GLU A 23 3.61 13.59 0.03
N LYS A 24 2.55 13.02 -0.55
CA LYS A 24 2.39 12.96 -2.01
C LYS A 24 2.30 14.35 -2.63
N ASN A 25 1.56 15.27 -2.02
CA ASN A 25 1.42 16.63 -2.51
C ASN A 25 2.75 17.39 -2.43
N TYR A 26 3.48 17.24 -1.32
CA TYR A 26 4.81 17.80 -1.13
C TYR A 26 5.80 17.27 -2.17
N ILE A 27 5.86 15.95 -2.36
CA ILE A 27 6.75 15.33 -3.35
C ILE A 27 6.35 15.73 -4.78
N ASN A 28 5.06 15.90 -5.08
CA ASN A 28 4.63 16.39 -6.38
C ASN A 28 5.04 17.85 -6.61
N LYS A 29 4.88 18.73 -5.61
CA LYS A 29 5.37 20.11 -5.69
C LYS A 29 6.89 20.15 -5.90
N LEU A 30 7.62 19.35 -5.12
CA LEU A 30 9.07 19.21 -5.26
C LEU A 30 9.43 18.70 -6.66
N LYS A 31 8.71 17.69 -7.17
CA LYS A 31 8.92 17.14 -8.51
C LYS A 31 8.69 18.19 -9.60
N LEU A 32 7.62 18.99 -9.51
CA LEU A 32 7.33 20.06 -10.46
C LEU A 32 8.41 21.14 -10.42
N ASN A 33 8.78 21.60 -9.22
CA ASN A 33 9.87 22.57 -9.06
C ASN A 33 11.20 22.05 -9.64
N LEU A 34 11.47 20.75 -9.50
CA LEU A 34 12.66 20.09 -10.07
C LEU A 34 12.59 19.97 -11.59
N GLU A 35 11.43 19.64 -12.15
CA GLU A 35 11.22 19.60 -13.59
C GLU A 35 11.36 21.01 -14.20
N ASP A 36 10.80 22.04 -13.58
CA ASP A 36 10.79 23.38 -14.17
C ASP A 36 12.17 24.08 -14.09
N ASN A 37 12.90 23.92 -12.98
CA ASN A 37 14.13 24.68 -12.73
C ASN A 37 15.42 23.91 -13.05
N PHE A 38 15.38 22.56 -13.09
CA PHE A 38 16.60 21.74 -13.11
C PHE A 38 16.63 20.69 -14.23
N ASN A 39 15.78 20.84 -15.26
CA ASN A 39 15.82 19.95 -16.44
C ASN A 39 17.17 19.96 -17.17
N HIS A 40 17.97 21.02 -17.03
CA HIS A 40 19.30 21.18 -17.65
C HIS A 40 20.49 20.83 -16.73
N VAL A 41 20.24 20.44 -15.48
CA VAL A 41 21.34 20.15 -14.54
C VAL A 41 22.01 18.83 -14.86
N THR A 42 23.34 18.88 -14.99
CA THR A 42 24.16 17.72 -15.40
C THR A 42 24.81 17.02 -14.19
N SER A 43 24.84 17.66 -13.01
CA SER A 43 25.50 17.12 -11.81
C SER A 43 24.58 17.04 -10.60
N LEU A 44 24.61 15.91 -9.90
CA LEU A 44 23.86 15.67 -8.65
C LEU A 44 24.27 16.66 -7.53
N ASN A 45 25.51 17.16 -7.57
CA ASN A 45 26.03 18.04 -6.52
C ASN A 45 25.44 19.45 -6.59
N GLU A 46 25.19 19.98 -7.80
CA GLU A 46 24.51 21.27 -7.98
C GLU A 46 23.06 21.21 -7.48
N LEU A 47 22.42 20.06 -7.64
CA LEU A 47 21.08 19.80 -7.11
C LEU A 47 21.09 19.80 -5.58
N TYR A 48 22.09 19.17 -4.95
CA TYR A 48 22.22 19.17 -3.49
C TYR A 48 22.56 20.55 -2.93
N MET A 49 23.34 21.37 -3.63
CA MET A 49 23.63 22.74 -3.17
C MET A 49 22.43 23.69 -3.27
N SER A 50 21.58 23.52 -4.28
CA SER A 50 20.44 24.42 -4.53
C SER A 50 19.18 24.03 -3.77
N VAL A 51 18.88 22.72 -3.70
CA VAL A 51 17.66 22.20 -3.08
C VAL A 51 17.90 21.65 -1.67
N GLY A 52 19.16 21.36 -1.34
CA GLY A 52 19.54 20.63 -0.13
C GLY A 52 19.61 19.12 -0.37
N THR A 53 20.18 18.39 0.60
CA THR A 53 20.20 16.93 0.50
C THR A 53 18.77 16.38 0.64
N PRO A 54 18.53 15.14 0.16
CA PRO A 54 17.24 14.49 0.34
C PRO A 54 16.83 14.40 1.82
N GLU A 55 17.81 14.27 2.71
CA GLU A 55 17.60 14.21 4.16
C GLU A 55 17.19 15.57 4.73
N ASP A 56 17.88 16.64 4.35
CA ASP A 56 17.54 18.01 4.78
C ASP A 56 16.12 18.38 4.33
N THR A 57 15.78 18.04 3.10
CA THR A 57 14.45 18.32 2.51
C THR A 57 13.34 17.63 3.28
N VAL A 58 13.55 16.37 3.66
CA VAL A 58 12.61 15.58 4.46
C VAL A 58 12.57 16.08 5.90
N ASN A 59 13.71 16.44 6.48
CA ASN A 59 13.80 16.96 7.84
C ASN A 59 13.09 18.31 7.96
N LEU A 60 13.28 19.22 6.99
CA LEU A 60 12.53 20.48 6.91
C LEU A 60 11.03 20.21 6.86
N TYR A 61 10.57 19.27 6.03
CA TYR A 61 9.17 18.89 6.03
C TYR A 61 8.68 18.45 7.41
N PHE A 62 9.45 17.64 8.15
CA PHE A 62 9.07 17.20 9.49
C PHE A 62 9.17 18.28 10.57
N VAL A 63 10.08 19.24 10.44
CA VAL A 63 10.18 20.41 11.34
C VAL A 63 8.97 21.33 11.16
N TYR A 64 8.51 21.53 9.93
CA TYR A 64 7.32 22.34 9.63
C TYR A 64 6.00 21.57 9.80
N ALA A 65 6.04 20.24 9.76
CA ALA A 65 4.88 19.42 10.00
C ALA A 65 4.61 19.30 11.50
N ASP A 66 3.37 19.56 11.90
CA ASP A 66 2.94 19.37 13.28
C ASP A 66 3.20 17.92 13.74
N THR A 67 3.89 17.76 14.87
CA THR A 67 4.28 16.45 15.38
C THR A 67 3.05 15.59 15.71
N ASP A 68 1.97 16.21 16.21
CA ASP A 68 0.72 15.50 16.49
C ASP A 68 0.05 14.98 15.20
N TYR A 69 0.19 15.72 14.11
CA TYR A 69 -0.30 15.32 12.79
C TYR A 69 0.41 14.06 12.27
N ILE A 70 1.74 14.02 12.40
CA ILE A 70 2.55 12.89 11.96
C ILE A 70 2.24 11.64 12.80
N ILE A 71 2.14 11.77 14.14
CA ILE A 71 1.86 10.64 15.04
C ILE A 71 0.49 10.02 14.77
N THR A 72 -0.56 10.83 14.60
CA THR A 72 -1.90 10.31 14.31
C THR A 72 -1.98 9.63 12.95
N ARG A 73 -1.29 10.14 11.93
CA ARG A 73 -1.20 9.48 10.61
C ARG A 73 -0.46 8.14 10.69
N ILE A 74 0.61 8.04 11.50
CA ILE A 74 1.32 6.78 11.75
C ILE A 74 0.42 5.74 12.41
N ARG A 75 -0.31 6.13 13.45
CA ARG A 75 -1.26 5.24 14.13
C ARG A 75 -2.36 4.76 13.18
N LYS A 76 -2.95 5.66 12.38
CA LYS A 76 -3.98 5.32 11.38
C LYS A 76 -3.46 4.36 10.31
N SER A 77 -2.25 4.56 9.81
CA SER A 77 -1.64 3.67 8.80
C SER A 77 -1.44 2.25 9.33
N LYS A 78 -0.99 2.10 10.58
CA LYS A 78 -0.88 0.79 11.25
C LYS A 78 -2.26 0.15 11.41
N PHE A 79 -3.26 0.92 11.84
CA PHE A 79 -4.63 0.44 12.00
C PHE A 79 -5.23 -0.07 10.68
N ILE A 80 -5.06 0.66 9.57
CA ILE A 80 -5.54 0.24 8.25
C ILE A 80 -4.90 -1.09 7.82
N LYS A 81 -3.58 -1.25 7.99
CA LYS A 81 -2.89 -2.52 7.68
C LYS A 81 -3.43 -3.68 8.52
N TYR A 82 -3.68 -3.43 9.80
CA TYR A 82 -4.26 -4.41 10.69
C TYR A 82 -5.69 -4.80 10.27
N CYS A 83 -6.55 -3.82 9.94
CA CYS A 83 -7.90 -4.09 9.43
C CYS A 83 -7.89 -4.95 8.17
N ILE A 84 -7.01 -4.65 7.20
CA ILE A 84 -6.88 -5.45 5.96
C ILE A 84 -6.48 -6.90 6.30
N SER A 85 -5.53 -7.08 7.21
CA SER A 85 -5.10 -8.40 7.65
C SER A 85 -6.24 -9.20 8.30
N VAL A 86 -7.05 -8.56 9.15
CA VAL A 86 -8.19 -9.19 9.82
C VAL A 86 -9.27 -9.57 8.81
N ILE A 87 -9.61 -8.67 7.88
CA ILE A 87 -10.61 -8.93 6.82
C ILE A 87 -10.18 -10.11 5.95
N SER A 88 -8.91 -10.17 5.57
CA SER A 88 -8.36 -11.29 4.80
C SER A 88 -8.52 -12.63 5.53
N LEU A 89 -8.32 -12.64 6.86
CA LEU A 89 -8.46 -13.85 7.66
C LEU A 89 -9.93 -14.30 7.73
N VAL A 90 -10.86 -13.37 7.92
CA VAL A 90 -12.30 -13.66 7.94
C VAL A 90 -12.76 -14.24 6.60
N LEU A 91 -12.30 -13.67 5.48
CA LEU A 91 -12.59 -14.19 4.14
C LEU A 91 -12.17 -15.65 3.98
N ILE A 92 -10.96 -16.00 4.42
CA ILE A 92 -10.46 -17.38 4.37
C ILE A 92 -11.37 -18.31 5.18
N ILE A 93 -11.77 -17.92 6.39
CA ILE A 93 -12.67 -18.71 7.24
C ILE A 93 -14.01 -18.92 6.56
N THR A 94 -14.60 -17.87 5.96
CA THR A 94 -15.89 -17.99 5.25
C THR A 94 -15.83 -18.95 4.06
N LEU A 95 -14.71 -18.95 3.32
CA LEU A 95 -14.51 -19.88 2.20
C LEU A 95 -14.39 -21.33 2.67
N LEU A 96 -13.70 -21.56 3.79
CA LEU A 96 -13.59 -22.90 4.38
C LEU A 96 -14.96 -23.43 4.82
N LEU A 97 -15.76 -22.61 5.50
CA LEU A 97 -17.13 -22.99 5.91
C LEU A 97 -18.01 -23.29 4.69
N PHE A 98 -17.95 -22.46 3.65
CA PHE A 98 -18.69 -22.68 2.42
C PHE A 98 -18.29 -23.99 1.72
N SER A 99 -16.98 -24.29 1.69
CA SER A 99 -16.45 -25.53 1.12
C SER A 99 -16.97 -26.77 1.85
N ILE A 100 -16.96 -26.73 3.19
CA ILE A 100 -17.49 -27.83 4.03
C ILE A 100 -18.98 -28.05 3.75
N TYR A 101 -19.77 -26.97 3.74
CA TYR A 101 -21.20 -27.04 3.48
C TYR A 101 -21.50 -27.60 2.08
N ALA A 102 -20.76 -27.15 1.06
CA ALA A 102 -20.91 -27.64 -0.30
C ALA A 102 -20.51 -29.13 -0.42
N TYR A 103 -19.50 -29.57 0.32
CA TYR A 103 -19.08 -30.97 0.36
C TYR A 103 -20.14 -31.86 1.01
N GLU A 104 -20.73 -31.42 2.12
CA GLU A 104 -21.79 -32.14 2.82
C GLU A 104 -23.03 -32.26 1.93
N ALA A 105 -23.46 -31.15 1.30
CA ALA A 105 -24.55 -31.17 0.34
C ALA A 105 -24.28 -32.17 -0.81
N HIS A 106 -23.08 -32.16 -1.38
CA HIS A 106 -22.72 -33.09 -2.45
C HIS A 106 -22.75 -34.56 -1.99
N LYS A 107 -22.36 -34.84 -0.74
CA LYS A 107 -22.43 -36.18 -0.17
C LYS A 107 -23.89 -36.64 0.00
N THR A 108 -24.76 -35.79 0.53
CA THR A 108 -26.19 -36.09 0.69
C THR A 108 -26.85 -36.41 -0.66
N PHE A 109 -26.57 -35.63 -1.70
CA PHE A 109 -27.10 -35.92 -3.05
C PHE A 109 -26.65 -37.28 -3.61
N LYS A 110 -25.42 -37.72 -3.29
CA LYS A 110 -24.94 -39.04 -3.72
C LYS A 110 -25.61 -40.17 -2.97
N GLU A 111 -25.81 -40.02 -1.66
CA GLU A 111 -26.52 -41.02 -0.84
C GLU A 111 -27.97 -41.16 -1.29
N GLU A 112 -28.64 -40.03 -1.59
CA GLU A 112 -30.00 -40.04 -2.15
C GLU A 112 -30.06 -40.77 -3.51
N GLN A 113 -29.15 -40.49 -4.45
CA GLN A 113 -29.13 -41.18 -5.74
C GLN A 113 -28.97 -42.70 -5.64
N VAL A 114 -28.12 -43.18 -4.73
CA VAL A 114 -27.91 -44.63 -4.51
C VAL A 114 -29.19 -45.30 -3.99
N ILE A 115 -29.92 -44.66 -3.07
CA ILE A 115 -31.18 -45.18 -2.54
C ILE A 115 -32.24 -45.30 -3.65
N TYR A 116 -32.37 -44.28 -4.51
CA TYR A 116 -33.31 -44.35 -5.63
C TYR A 116 -32.97 -45.47 -6.62
N GLU A 117 -31.69 -45.73 -6.89
CA GLU A 117 -31.25 -46.78 -7.82
C GLU A 117 -31.52 -48.20 -7.28
N GLU A 118 -31.33 -48.44 -5.97
CA GLU A 118 -31.71 -49.70 -5.32
C GLU A 118 -33.23 -49.94 -5.35
N THR A 119 -34.03 -48.89 -5.14
CA THR A 119 -35.51 -49.02 -5.11
C THR A 119 -36.12 -49.36 -6.49
N ILE A 120 -35.42 -49.07 -7.60
CA ILE A 120 -35.90 -49.36 -8.96
C ILE A 120 -35.54 -50.80 -9.39
N LEU A 121 -34.56 -51.42 -8.74
CA LEU A 121 -34.04 -52.75 -9.07
C LEU A 121 -34.70 -53.88 -8.24
N GLU A 122 -35.37 -53.57 -7.12
CA GLU A 122 -36.30 -54.47 -6.39
C GLU A 122 -37.68 -54.53 -7.03
#